data_AF-A0A916YIE6-F1
#
_entry.id   AF-A0A916YIE6-F1
#
_cell.length_a   1.000
_cell.length_b   1.000
_cell.length_c   1.000
_cell.angle_alpha   90.00
_cell.angle_beta   90.00
_cell.angle_gamma   90.00
#
_symmetry.space_group_name_H-M   'P 1'
#
loop_
_entity.id
_entity.type
_entity.pdbx_description
1 polymer ?
#
loop_
_entity_poly.entity_id
_entity_poly.type
_entity_poly.pdbx_seq_one_letter_code
_entity_poly.pdbx_strand_id
1 'polypeptide(L)' 'MADLKKFVLFQRGDSSQVACQVSRVLYVTKSDRGATLHFGGNAQVNVQQSFEEVLASLAETQA' A
#
# COMPACT_ATOMS: atom_id res chain seq x y z
N MET A 1 4.32 -8.88 22.56
CA MET A 1 4.91 -9.37 21.29
C MET A 1 5.17 -8.17 20.42
N ALA A 2 6.42 -7.92 20.04
CA ALA A 2 6.73 -6.80 19.15
C ALA A 2 6.08 -7.11 17.79
N ASP A 3 5.11 -6.28 17.42
CA ASP A 3 4.48 -6.29 16.11
C ASP A 3 5.61 -6.14 15.07
N LEU A 4 5.98 -7.25 14.42
CA LEU A 4 6.96 -7.22 13.34
C LEU A 4 6.39 -6.26 12.32
N LYS A 5 7.03 -5.09 12.17
CA LYS A 5 6.60 -4.08 11.19
C LYS A 5 6.70 -4.72 9.80
N LYS A 6 5.59 -5.27 9.32
CA LYS A 6 5.55 -5.87 7.99
C LYS A 6 5.44 -4.75 6.96
N PHE A 7 6.38 -4.76 6.02
CA PHE A 7 6.43 -3.84 4.89
C PHE A 7 6.06 -4.59 3.62
N VAL A 8 5.30 -3.94 2.75
CA VAL A 8 4.99 -4.43 1.40
C VAL A 8 5.59 -3.45 0.40
N LEU A 9 6.23 -3.99 -0.63
CA LEU A 9 6.77 -3.20 -1.74
C LEU A 9 5.70 -3.02 -2.80
N PHE A 10 5.41 -1.77 -3.15
CA PHE A 10 4.52 -1.41 -4.26
C PHE A 10 5.31 -0.75 -5.38
N GLN A 11 4.80 -0.84 -6.61
CA GLN A 11 5.39 -0.21 -7.79
C GLN A 11 4.70 1.13 -8.02
N ARG A 12 5.45 2.20 -8.23
CA ARG A 12 4.92 3.53 -8.52
C ARG A 12 4.87 3.77 -10.03
N GLY A 13 4.06 4.74 -10.46
CA GLY A 13 3.89 5.07 -11.89
C GLY A 13 5.18 5.49 -12.61
N ASP A 14 6.22 5.88 -11.87
CA ASP A 14 7.55 6.25 -12.37
C ASP A 14 8.55 5.07 -12.40
N SER A 15 8.04 3.82 -12.32
CA SER A 15 8.83 2.59 -12.26
C SER A 15 9.72 2.45 -11.02
N SER A 16 9.61 3.36 -10.05
CA SER A 16 10.25 3.21 -8.74
C SER A 16 9.44 2.29 -7.81
N GLN A 17 10.11 1.74 -6.79
CA GLN A 17 9.45 0.99 -5.74
C GLN A 17 9.32 1.81 -4.45
N VAL A 18 8.28 1.52 -3.68
CA VAL A 18 8.06 2.13 -2.36
C VAL A 18 7.70 1.04 -1.35
N ALA A 19 8.38 1.08 -0.21
CA ALA A 19 8.09 0.21 0.92
C ALA A 19 7.04 0.88 1.83
N CYS A 20 5.87 0.27 1.94
CA CYS A 20 4.78 0.76 2.77
C CYS A 20 4.64 -0.12 4.01
N GLN A 21 4.66 0.49 5.19
CA GLN A 21 4.37 -0.23 6.43
C GLN A 21 2.86 -0.52 6.51
N VAL A 22 2.46 -1.79 6.52
CA VAL A 22 1.04 -2.18 6.42
C VAL A 22 0.20 -1.58 7.54
N SER A 23 0.68 -1.66 8.78
CA SER A 23 0.02 -1.08 9.97
C SER A 23 -0.21 0.44 9.92
N ARG A 24 0.37 1.16 8.95
CA ARG A 24 0.22 2.62 8.79
C ARG A 24 -0.77 3.00 7.69
N VAL A 25 -1.18 2.05 6.85
CA VAL A 25 -2.18 2.27 5.80
C VAL A 25 -3.54 2.41 6.48
N LEU A 26 -4.22 3.53 6.27
CA LEU A 26 -5.55 3.80 6.82
C LEU A 26 -6.65 3.24 5.93
N TYR A 27 -6.56 3.50 4.63
CA TYR A 27 -7.48 2.99 3.62
C TYR A 27 -6.83 3.08 2.23
N VAL A 28 -7.45 2.41 1.25
CA VAL A 28 -7.03 2.39 -0.15
C VAL A 28 -8.17 2.92 -1.01
N THR A 29 -7.85 3.65 -2.09
CA THR A 29 -8.83 4.10 -3.10
C THR A 29 -8.45 3.64 -4.50
N LYS A 30 -9.45 3.47 -5.37
CA LYS A 30 -9.23 3.23 -6.80
C LYS A 30 -8.70 4.50 -7.47
N SER A 31 -7.84 4.34 -8.47
CA SER A 31 -7.40 5.41 -9.37
C SER A 31 -7.42 4.91 -10.82
N ASP A 32 -7.39 5.82 -11.79
CA ASP A 32 -7.46 5.45 -13.22
C ASP A 32 -6.28 4.59 -13.69
N ARG A 33 -5.16 4.59 -12.96
CA ARG A 33 -3.92 3.87 -13.32
C ARG A 33 -3.38 2.97 -12.21
N GLY A 34 -4.25 2.49 -11.33
CA GLY A 34 -3.89 1.62 -10.20
C GLY A 34 -4.64 2.00 -8.94
N ALA A 35 -3.94 2.10 -7.81
CA ALA A 35 -4.54 2.43 -6.51
C ALA A 35 -3.78 3.53 -5.77
N THR A 36 -4.42 4.12 -4.78
CA THR A 36 -3.80 5.08 -3.86
C THR A 36 -3.92 4.56 -2.44
N LEU A 37 -2.77 4.45 -1.75
CA LEU A 37 -2.71 4.13 -0.32
C LEU A 37 -2.69 5.44 0.47
N HIS A 38 -3.57 5.55 1.47
CA HIS A 38 -3.69 6.73 2.33
C HIS A 38 -3.15 6.44 3.72
N PHE A 39 -2.38 7.40 4.25
CA PHE A 39 -1.71 7.32 5.54
C PHE A 39 -2.08 8.54 6.40
N GLY A 40 -1.75 8.49 7.69
CA GLY A 40 -1.95 9.63 8.59
C GLY A 40 -1.18 10.88 8.13
N GLY A 41 -1.72 12.06 8.44
CA GLY A 41 -1.12 13.35 8.06
C GLY A 41 -1.32 13.72 6.59
N ASN A 42 -2.37 13.19 5.95
CA ASN A 42 -2.68 13.41 4.52
C ASN A 42 -1.60 12.92 3.55
N ALA A 43 -0.72 12.04 4.01
CA ALA A 43 0.26 11.39 3.14
C ALA A 43 -0.43 10.32 2.28
N GLN A 44 -0.10 10.30 1.00
CA GLN A 44 -0.67 9.36 0.04
C GLN A 44 0.39 8.84 -0.93
N VAL A 45 0.21 7.60 -1.38
CA VAL A 45 1.10 6.94 -2.33
C VAL A 45 0.28 6.33 -3.45
N ASN A 46 0.53 6.77 -4.69
CA ASN A 46 -0.05 6.18 -5.89
C ASN A 46 0.81 5.02 -6.37
N VAL A 47 0.17 3.89 -6.64
CA VAL A 47 0.82 2.64 -7.05
C VAL A 47 0.18 2.12 -8.33
N GLN A 48 0.96 1.38 -9.13
CA GLN A 48 0.52 0.79 -10.39
C GLN A 48 -0.40 -0.41 -10.19
N GLN A 49 -0.25 -1.12 -9.07
CA GLN A 49 -1.13 -2.22 -8.72
C GLN A 49 -2.59 -1.76 -8.68
N SER A 50 -3.47 -2.60 -9.19
CA SER A 50 -4.92 -2.42 -9.06
C SER A 50 -5.33 -2.45 -7.58
N PHE A 51 -6.51 -1.90 -7.32
CA PHE A 51 -7.06 -1.87 -5.97
C PHE A 51 -7.18 -3.27 -5.35
N GLU A 52 -7.61 -4.24 -6.14
CA GLU A 52 -7.77 -5.62 -5.74
C GLU A 52 -6.42 -6.30 -5.42
N GLU A 53 -5.39 -6.06 -6.23
CA GLU A 53 -4.02 -6.55 -5.97
C GLU A 53 -3.42 -5.95 -4.68
N VAL A 54 -3.68 -4.66 -4.42
CA VAL A 54 -3.26 -4.01 -3.18
C VAL A 54 -3.95 -4.64 -1.97
N LEU A 55 -5.27 -4.87 -2.03
CA LEU A 55 -6.00 -5.50 -0.92
C LEU A 55 -5.50 -6.93 -0.64
N ALA A 56 -5.25 -7.73 -1.69
CA ALA A 56 -4.69 -9.06 -1.53
C ALA A 56 -3.32 -9.02 -0.83
N SER A 57 -2.44 -8.12 -1.27
CA SER A 57 -1.10 -7.94 -0.68
C SER A 57 -1.16 -7.54 0.79
N LEU A 58 -2.11 -6.68 1.18
CA LEU A 58 -2.30 -6.27 2.56
C LEU A 58 -2.86 -7.42 3.43
N ALA A 59 -3.78 -8.22 2.88
CA ALA A 59 -4.39 -9.35 3.59
C ALA A 59 -3.40 -10.50 3.85
N GLU A 60 -2.59 -10.88 2.85
CA GLU A 60 -1.51 -11.87 3.01
C GLU A 60 -0.52 -11.47 4.11
N THR A 61 -0.32 -10.16 4.27
CA THR A 61 0.59 -9.61 5.27
C THR A 61 -0.05 -9.61 6.67
N GLN A 62 -1.36 -9.71 6.82
CA GLN A 62 -2.04 -9.75 8.14
C GLN A 62 -2.25 -11.17 8.68
N ALA A 63 -2.08 -12.20 7.84
CA ALA A 63 -2.03 -13.60 8.26
C ALA A 63 -0.71 -13.93 9.00
#